data_AF-A0A937FDN9-F1
#
_entry.id   AF-A0A937FDN9-F1
#
_cell.length_a   1.000
_cell.length_b   1.000
_cell.length_c   1.000
_cell.angle_alpha   90.00
_cell.angle_beta   90.00
_cell.angle_gamma   90.00
#
_symmetry.space_group_name_H-M   'P 1'
#
loop_
_entity.id
_entity.type
_entity.pdbx_description
1 polymer ?
#
loop_
_entity_poly.entity_id
_entity_poly.type
_entity_poly.pdbx_seq_one_letter_code
_entity_poly.pdbx_strand_id
1 'polypeptide(L)'
;METSENSYDAIEINKYHKTDLLKDTEDKSKDLINKSKSNKGKLGIVGIILAILVKAKGLLLLILSKFKILMLVFKLGNFTATLLSMLFMFIIYGKVYGIAFGVGFVLLLFFHEMGHFIMAKRLGVDVSLPLFIPFVGAFIRLKEQPKNVEEEAKIAIAGPLFGSFIAFICLGFYLVTKDDFLLALSYAGCFINLFNLIPIYPLDGGRVASAISPFLWFLGIPIAIIAIFVSFNPVMLLILLLGIIQLVNRKKNNSNLYYDLEPYERVVFAIEYFGLILLLGMTISFISK
;
A
#
# COMPACT_ATOMS: atom_id res chain seq x y z
N MET A 1 65.69 41.56 -39.60
CA MET A 1 65.96 40.17 -39.20
C MET A 1 64.78 39.79 -38.31
N GLU A 2 63.62 39.50 -38.93
CA GLU A 2 62.32 39.56 -38.23
C GLU A 2 61.31 38.67 -38.97
N THR A 3 61.57 37.35 -39.04
CA THR A 3 60.66 36.40 -39.73
C THR A 3 60.74 34.98 -39.16
N SER A 4 60.83 34.78 -37.84
CA SER A 4 60.80 33.42 -37.25
C SER A 4 59.90 33.25 -36.02
N GLU A 5 59.24 34.30 -35.52
CA GLU A 5 58.38 34.22 -34.33
C GLU A 5 56.92 33.84 -34.63
N ASN A 6 56.43 34.08 -35.86
CA ASN A 6 54.99 34.02 -36.15
C ASN A 6 54.45 32.61 -36.50
N SER A 7 55.30 31.57 -36.58
CA SER A 7 54.84 30.20 -36.89
C SER A 7 54.66 29.31 -35.65
N TYR A 8 55.29 29.65 -34.52
CA TYR A 8 55.17 28.89 -33.27
C TYR A 8 53.82 29.13 -32.58
N ASP A 9 53.33 30.37 -32.57
CA ASP A 9 52.02 30.71 -31.96
C ASP A 9 50.83 30.07 -32.69
N ALA A 10 50.88 29.98 -34.02
CA ALA A 10 49.81 29.35 -34.81
C ALA A 10 49.70 27.83 -34.57
N ILE A 11 50.81 27.16 -34.24
CA ILE A 11 50.83 25.72 -33.95
C ILE A 11 50.31 25.47 -32.52
N GLU A 12 50.63 26.34 -31.57
CA GLU A 12 50.15 26.21 -30.19
C GLU A 12 48.64 26.46 -30.09
N ILE A 13 48.14 27.52 -30.72
CA ILE A 13 46.70 27.85 -30.75
C ILE A 13 45.87 26.70 -31.35
N ASN A 14 46.36 26.07 -32.43
CA ASN A 14 45.68 24.94 -33.07
C ASN A 14 45.69 23.67 -32.20
N LYS A 15 46.74 23.48 -31.39
CA LYS A 15 46.82 22.37 -30.43
C LYS A 15 45.81 22.53 -29.30
N TYR A 16 45.69 23.72 -28.71
CA TYR A 16 44.70 24.02 -27.67
C TYR A 16 43.26 23.88 -28.18
N HIS A 17 42.98 24.43 -29.37
CA HIS A 17 41.64 24.38 -29.97
C HIS A 17 41.21 22.94 -30.33
N LYS A 18 42.15 22.08 -30.71
CA LYS A 18 41.91 20.66 -30.98
C LYS A 18 41.68 19.86 -29.70
N THR A 19 42.39 20.14 -28.61
CA THR A 19 42.13 19.50 -27.30
C THR A 19 40.77 19.86 -26.72
N ASP A 20 40.30 21.10 -26.90
CA ASP A 20 38.97 21.49 -26.41
C ASP A 20 37.84 20.87 -27.22
N LEU A 21 37.99 20.75 -28.54
CA LEU A 21 37.05 20.01 -29.39
C LEU A 21 37.00 18.51 -29.07
N LEU A 22 38.13 17.91 -28.68
CA LEU A 22 38.21 16.51 -28.25
C LEU A 22 37.58 16.28 -26.87
N LYS A 23 37.73 17.22 -25.93
CA LYS A 23 37.03 17.16 -24.63
C LYS A 23 35.52 17.33 -24.78
N ASP A 24 35.08 18.26 -25.62
CA ASP A 24 33.65 18.55 -25.83
C ASP A 24 32.92 17.38 -26.53
N THR A 25 33.63 16.62 -27.37
CA THR A 25 33.12 15.38 -27.98
C THR A 25 33.11 14.20 -27.02
N GLU A 26 34.12 14.07 -26.15
CA GLU A 26 34.11 13.06 -25.09
C GLU A 26 32.98 13.28 -24.07
N ASP A 27 32.74 14.51 -23.63
CA ASP A 27 31.70 14.82 -22.64
C ASP A 27 30.30 14.60 -23.22
N LYS A 28 30.05 15.00 -24.48
CA LYS A 28 28.81 14.63 -25.19
C LYS A 28 28.63 13.12 -25.30
N SER A 29 29.70 12.36 -25.53
CA SER A 29 29.63 10.90 -25.61
C SER A 29 29.27 10.26 -24.25
N LYS A 30 29.86 10.77 -23.15
CA LYS A 30 29.57 10.31 -21.78
C LYS A 30 28.14 10.63 -21.38
N ASP A 31 27.62 11.80 -21.77
CA ASP A 31 26.23 12.19 -21.53
C ASP A 31 25.24 11.31 -22.32
N LEU A 32 25.55 10.98 -23.58
CA LEU A 32 24.73 10.07 -24.37
C LEU A 32 24.74 8.64 -23.81
N ILE A 33 25.89 8.17 -23.31
CA ILE A 33 26.03 6.87 -22.65
C ILE A 33 25.27 6.83 -21.32
N ASN A 34 25.34 7.89 -20.51
CA ASN A 34 24.58 8.01 -19.26
C ASN A 34 23.06 8.10 -19.50
N LYS A 35 22.63 8.85 -20.51
CA LYS A 35 21.21 8.93 -20.92
C LYS A 35 20.69 7.59 -21.44
N SER A 36 21.51 6.83 -22.16
CA SER A 36 21.20 5.46 -22.62
C SER A 36 21.12 4.45 -21.48
N LYS A 37 22.05 4.49 -20.50
CA LYS A 37 21.99 3.64 -19.28
C LYS A 37 20.76 3.95 -18.42
N SER A 38 20.40 5.23 -18.25
CA SER A 38 19.19 5.65 -17.53
C SER A 38 17.90 5.13 -18.17
N ASN A 39 17.84 5.14 -19.51
CA ASN A 39 16.70 4.59 -20.25
C ASN A 39 16.64 3.06 -20.21
N LYS A 40 17.77 2.34 -20.21
CA LYS A 40 17.81 0.89 -20.07
C LYS A 40 17.29 0.42 -18.70
N GLY A 41 17.58 1.15 -17.62
CA GLY A 41 17.00 0.88 -16.30
C GLY A 41 15.48 1.08 -16.25
N LYS A 42 14.97 2.12 -16.91
CA LYS A 42 13.51 2.36 -17.06
C LYS A 42 12.85 1.30 -17.96
N LEU A 43 13.49 0.89 -19.05
CA LEU A 43 13.02 -0.17 -19.95
C LEU A 43 12.96 -1.54 -19.25
N GLY A 44 13.88 -1.84 -18.35
CA GLY A 44 13.83 -3.06 -17.53
C GLY A 44 12.64 -3.09 -16.57
N ILE A 45 12.39 -1.98 -15.87
CA ILE A 45 11.22 -1.84 -14.97
C ILE A 45 9.91 -1.92 -15.77
N VAL A 46 9.84 -1.25 -16.93
CA VAL A 46 8.68 -1.29 -17.83
C VAL A 46 8.47 -2.71 -18.40
N GLY A 47 9.53 -3.44 -18.72
CA GLY A 47 9.46 -4.83 -19.18
C GLY A 47 8.93 -5.80 -18.13
N ILE A 48 9.35 -5.62 -16.86
CA ILE A 48 8.82 -6.41 -15.73
C ILE A 48 7.33 -6.08 -15.50
N ILE A 49 6.95 -4.80 -15.52
CA ILE A 49 5.56 -4.35 -15.39
C ILE A 49 4.70 -4.92 -16.54
N LEU A 50 5.19 -4.89 -17.78
CA LEU A 50 4.51 -5.46 -18.94
C LEU A 50 4.36 -6.98 -18.84
N ALA A 51 5.39 -7.71 -18.42
CA ALA A 51 5.31 -9.17 -18.25
C ALA A 51 4.30 -9.57 -17.18
N ILE A 52 4.23 -8.80 -16.09
CA ILE A 52 3.24 -8.98 -15.01
C ILE A 52 1.82 -8.64 -15.52
N LEU A 53 1.64 -7.54 -16.25
CA LEU A 53 0.35 -7.13 -16.84
C LEU A 53 -0.17 -8.15 -17.87
N VAL A 54 0.72 -8.72 -18.69
CA VAL A 54 0.38 -9.76 -19.67
C VAL A 54 -0.08 -11.04 -18.98
N LYS A 55 0.58 -11.46 -17.89
CA LYS A 55 0.10 -12.58 -17.05
C LYS A 55 -1.21 -12.26 -16.32
N ALA A 56 -1.44 -11.00 -15.92
CA ALA A 56 -2.64 -10.55 -15.23
C ALA A 56 -3.84 -10.25 -16.16
N LYS A 57 -3.65 -10.26 -17.49
CA LYS A 57 -4.64 -9.81 -18.49
C LYS A 57 -5.96 -10.60 -18.44
N GLY A 58 -5.89 -11.90 -18.17
CA GLY A 58 -7.08 -12.76 -18.02
C GLY A 58 -7.92 -12.43 -16.78
N LEU A 59 -7.26 -12.02 -15.69
CA LEU A 59 -7.93 -11.65 -14.45
C LEU A 59 -8.54 -10.24 -14.52
N LEU A 60 -7.85 -9.30 -15.16
CA LEU A 60 -8.34 -7.93 -15.37
C LEU A 60 -9.66 -7.93 -16.16
N LEU A 61 -9.77 -8.77 -17.20
CA LEU A 61 -11.00 -8.93 -17.99
C LEU A 61 -12.15 -9.54 -17.16
N LEU A 62 -11.84 -10.45 -16.23
CA LEU A 62 -12.82 -11.09 -15.35
C LEU A 62 -13.35 -10.11 -14.28
N ILE A 63 -12.49 -9.23 -13.77
CA ILE A 63 -12.85 -8.11 -12.87
C ILE A 63 -13.72 -7.09 -13.59
N LEU A 64 -13.39 -6.72 -14.84
CA LEU A 64 -14.16 -5.77 -15.65
C LEU A 64 -15.55 -6.30 -16.04
N SER A 65 -15.68 -7.61 -16.29
CA SER A 65 -16.96 -8.26 -16.58
C SER A 65 -17.95 -8.19 -15.39
N LYS A 66 -17.44 -8.30 -14.16
CA LYS A 66 -18.24 -8.23 -12.92
C LYS A 66 -18.50 -6.80 -12.42
N PHE A 67 -17.86 -5.80 -13.04
CA PHE A 67 -17.99 -4.38 -12.69
C PHE A 67 -19.41 -3.83 -12.87
N LYS A 68 -20.19 -4.45 -13.77
CA LYS A 68 -21.60 -4.08 -14.02
C LYS A 68 -22.50 -4.38 -12.83
N ILE A 69 -22.22 -5.46 -12.08
CA ILE A 69 -22.95 -5.82 -10.85
C ILE A 69 -22.57 -4.85 -9.72
N LEU A 70 -21.28 -4.48 -9.63
CA LEU A 70 -20.79 -3.49 -8.66
C LEU A 70 -21.47 -2.11 -8.86
N MET A 71 -21.61 -1.67 -10.11
CA MET A 71 -22.34 -0.43 -10.45
C MET A 71 -23.84 -0.46 -10.10
N LEU A 72 -24.47 -1.64 -10.09
CA LEU A 72 -25.87 -1.81 -9.68
C LEU A 72 -26.02 -1.64 -8.16
N VAL A 73 -25.09 -2.21 -7.39
CA VAL A 73 -25.05 -2.11 -5.92
C VAL A 73 -24.80 -0.66 -5.47
N PHE A 74 -23.98 0.10 -6.21
CA PHE A 74 -23.76 1.53 -5.94
C PHE A 74 -24.98 2.43 -6.14
N LYS A 75 -26.04 1.96 -6.83
CA LYS A 75 -27.31 2.69 -6.98
C LYS A 75 -28.31 2.41 -5.84
N LEU A 76 -28.06 1.41 -5.01
CA LEU A 76 -28.89 1.12 -3.83
C LEU A 76 -28.45 1.99 -2.65
N GLY A 77 -29.35 2.21 -1.68
CA GLY A 77 -29.00 2.91 -0.44
C GLY A 77 -27.79 2.27 0.27
N ASN A 78 -26.98 3.10 0.94
CA ASN A 78 -25.70 2.69 1.55
C ASN A 78 -25.82 1.44 2.46
N PHE A 79 -26.94 1.27 3.16
CA PHE A 79 -27.19 0.13 4.03
C PHE A 79 -27.47 -1.16 3.25
N THR A 80 -28.34 -1.11 2.25
CA THR A 80 -28.67 -2.28 1.42
C THR A 80 -27.46 -2.76 0.63
N ALA A 81 -26.63 -1.83 0.15
CA ALA A 81 -25.37 -2.16 -0.51
C ALA A 81 -24.43 -2.93 0.43
N THR A 82 -24.29 -2.47 1.68
CA THR A 82 -23.48 -3.13 2.71
C THR A 82 -23.97 -4.56 2.96
N LEU A 83 -25.26 -4.73 3.29
CA LEU A 83 -25.85 -6.04 3.58
C LEU A 83 -25.71 -7.02 2.41
N LEU A 84 -26.01 -6.57 1.19
CA LEU A 84 -25.96 -7.44 0.01
C LEU A 84 -24.51 -7.84 -0.31
N SER A 85 -23.57 -6.92 -0.18
CA SER A 85 -22.14 -7.19 -0.39
C SER A 85 -21.59 -8.17 0.65
N MET A 86 -22.00 -8.01 1.92
CA MET A 86 -21.64 -8.89 3.03
C MET A 86 -22.23 -10.30 2.85
N LEU A 87 -23.51 -10.40 2.48
CA LEU A 87 -24.17 -11.68 2.20
C LEU A 87 -23.49 -12.41 1.02
N PHE A 88 -23.17 -11.68 -0.04
CA PHE A 88 -22.46 -12.25 -1.17
C PHE A 88 -21.08 -12.77 -0.80
N MET A 89 -20.36 -12.04 0.07
CA MET A 89 -19.07 -12.47 0.61
C MET A 89 -19.22 -13.73 1.49
N PHE A 90 -20.20 -13.78 2.39
CA PHE A 90 -20.51 -14.98 3.18
C PHE A 90 -20.74 -16.21 2.30
N ILE A 91 -21.52 -16.07 1.21
CA ILE A 91 -21.80 -17.19 0.29
C ILE A 91 -20.53 -17.68 -0.40
N ILE A 92 -19.67 -16.76 -0.87
CA ILE A 92 -18.44 -17.13 -1.57
C ILE A 92 -17.46 -17.82 -0.62
N TYR A 93 -17.13 -17.18 0.51
CA TYR A 93 -16.18 -17.76 1.46
C TYR A 93 -16.76 -18.99 2.14
N GLY A 94 -18.07 -19.03 2.39
CA GLY A 94 -18.75 -20.19 2.93
C GLY A 94 -18.68 -21.42 2.01
N LYS A 95 -18.71 -21.23 0.69
CA LYS A 95 -18.52 -22.31 -0.28
C LYS A 95 -17.07 -22.81 -0.36
N VAL A 96 -16.09 -21.93 -0.14
CA VAL A 96 -14.66 -22.27 -0.29
C VAL A 96 -14.08 -22.84 1.01
N TYR A 97 -14.44 -22.28 2.17
CA TYR A 97 -13.83 -22.56 3.46
C TYR A 97 -14.82 -23.11 4.51
N GLY A 98 -16.08 -23.32 4.13
CA GLY A 98 -17.16 -23.71 5.04
C GLY A 98 -17.94 -22.51 5.59
N ILE A 99 -19.25 -22.68 5.75
CA ILE A 99 -20.18 -21.58 6.08
C ILE A 99 -19.79 -20.90 7.39
N ALA A 100 -19.47 -21.67 8.43
CA ALA A 100 -19.07 -21.12 9.73
C ALA A 100 -17.83 -20.21 9.62
N PHE A 101 -16.80 -20.65 8.90
CA PHE A 101 -15.58 -19.86 8.72
C PHE A 101 -15.82 -18.64 7.85
N GLY A 102 -16.59 -18.78 6.75
CA GLY A 102 -16.96 -17.65 5.91
C GLY A 102 -17.70 -16.56 6.69
N VAL A 103 -18.59 -16.95 7.60
CA VAL A 103 -19.28 -16.02 8.51
C VAL A 103 -18.29 -15.36 9.46
N GLY A 104 -17.48 -16.14 10.19
CA GLY A 104 -16.50 -15.59 11.13
C GLY A 104 -15.49 -14.66 10.45
N PHE A 105 -14.99 -15.01 9.28
CA PHE A 105 -14.03 -14.20 8.52
C PHE A 105 -14.59 -12.84 8.10
N VAL A 106 -15.81 -12.82 7.57
CA VAL A 106 -16.45 -11.55 7.17
C VAL A 106 -16.84 -10.72 8.40
N LEU A 107 -17.15 -11.33 9.54
CA LEU A 107 -17.31 -10.61 10.81
C LEU A 107 -15.99 -9.96 11.26
N LEU A 108 -14.85 -10.64 11.15
CA LEU A 108 -13.54 -10.05 11.45
C LEU A 108 -13.27 -8.81 10.60
N LEU A 109 -13.54 -8.89 9.30
CA LEU A 109 -13.45 -7.73 8.40
C LEU A 109 -14.44 -6.62 8.78
N PHE A 110 -15.68 -6.97 9.11
CA PHE A 110 -16.67 -6.00 9.53
C PHE A 110 -16.23 -5.22 10.76
N PHE A 111 -15.71 -5.90 11.78
CA PHE A 111 -15.20 -5.22 12.97
C PHE A 111 -13.97 -4.37 12.67
N HIS A 112 -13.07 -4.83 11.82
CA HIS A 112 -11.96 -3.99 11.33
C HIS A 112 -12.49 -2.68 10.70
N GLU A 113 -13.41 -2.76 9.74
CA GLU A 113 -13.98 -1.58 9.10
C GLU A 113 -14.79 -0.69 10.04
N MET A 114 -15.45 -1.28 11.03
CA MET A 114 -16.15 -0.52 12.07
C MET A 114 -15.19 0.30 12.92
N GLY A 115 -13.94 -0.16 13.12
CA GLY A 115 -12.91 0.64 13.79
C GLY A 115 -12.66 1.96 13.06
N HIS A 116 -12.45 1.89 11.74
CA HIS A 116 -12.31 3.08 10.90
C HIS A 116 -13.57 3.95 10.91
N PHE A 117 -14.75 3.34 10.74
CA PHE A 117 -16.03 4.05 10.69
C PHE A 117 -16.30 4.83 11.98
N ILE A 118 -16.11 4.19 13.13
CA ILE A 118 -16.33 4.81 14.45
C ILE A 118 -15.36 5.98 14.65
N MET A 119 -14.08 5.80 14.32
CA MET A 119 -13.10 6.88 14.47
C MET A 119 -13.38 8.05 13.52
N ALA A 120 -13.70 7.77 12.25
CA ALA A 120 -14.06 8.81 11.29
C ALA A 120 -15.27 9.63 11.76
N LYS A 121 -16.32 8.96 12.28
CA LYS A 121 -17.49 9.64 12.86
C LYS A 121 -17.14 10.46 14.09
N ARG A 122 -16.26 9.97 14.97
CA ARG A 122 -15.79 10.72 16.16
C ARG A 122 -15.03 11.99 15.78
N LEU A 123 -14.27 11.96 14.68
CA LEU A 123 -13.54 13.12 14.15
C LEU A 123 -14.42 14.03 13.28
N GLY A 124 -15.71 13.69 13.11
CA GLY A 124 -16.64 14.47 12.30
C GLY A 124 -16.44 14.34 10.79
N VAL A 125 -15.69 13.35 10.31
CA VAL A 125 -15.47 13.09 8.89
C VAL A 125 -16.66 12.33 8.31
N ASP A 126 -17.26 12.83 7.22
CA ASP A 126 -18.35 12.09 6.58
C ASP A 126 -17.84 10.82 5.88
N VAL A 127 -18.47 9.70 6.22
CA VAL A 127 -18.02 8.35 5.89
C VAL A 127 -19.22 7.48 5.53
N SER A 128 -19.04 6.62 4.53
CA SER A 128 -20.05 5.62 4.15
C SER A 128 -20.02 4.40 5.07
N LEU A 129 -21.06 3.58 4.99
CA LEU A 129 -20.98 2.22 5.52
C LEU A 129 -19.93 1.39 4.74
N PRO A 130 -19.38 0.33 5.34
CA PRO A 130 -18.38 -0.52 4.69
C PRO A 130 -18.95 -1.26 3.49
N LEU A 131 -18.16 -1.39 2.44
CA LEU A 131 -18.47 -2.23 1.29
C LEU A 131 -17.55 -3.45 1.27
N PHE A 132 -18.14 -4.64 1.09
CA PHE A 132 -17.40 -5.91 1.09
C PHE A 132 -17.19 -6.40 -0.35
N ILE A 133 -15.93 -6.61 -0.74
CA ILE A 133 -15.56 -7.14 -2.05
C ILE A 133 -14.83 -8.48 -1.85
N PRO A 134 -15.42 -9.60 -2.28
CA PRO A 134 -14.79 -10.91 -2.19
C PRO A 134 -13.39 -10.93 -2.79
N PHE A 135 -12.46 -11.61 -2.12
CA PHE A 135 -11.04 -11.74 -2.47
C PHE A 135 -10.20 -10.46 -2.39
N VAL A 136 -10.83 -9.28 -2.27
CA VAL A 136 -10.13 -7.99 -2.12
C VAL A 136 -10.11 -7.56 -0.66
N GLY A 137 -11.25 -7.61 0.02
CA GLY A 137 -11.40 -7.16 1.41
C GLY A 137 -12.68 -6.37 1.61
N ALA A 138 -12.68 -5.52 2.63
CA ALA A 138 -13.72 -4.52 2.83
C ALA A 138 -13.07 -3.13 2.83
N PHE A 139 -13.88 -2.08 2.65
CA PHE A 139 -13.41 -0.72 2.84
C PHE A 139 -14.59 0.22 3.13
N ILE A 140 -14.33 1.26 3.90
CA ILE A 140 -15.19 2.44 4.02
C ILE A 140 -14.80 3.50 2.98
N ARG A 141 -15.79 4.26 2.49
CA ARG A 141 -15.53 5.44 1.64
C ARG A 141 -15.63 6.70 2.50
N LEU A 142 -14.51 7.38 2.66
CA LEU A 142 -14.48 8.76 3.15
C LEU A 142 -15.03 9.67 2.05
N LYS A 143 -16.11 10.41 2.35
CA LYS A 143 -16.73 11.35 1.40
C LYS A 143 -16.02 12.71 1.42
N GLU A 144 -15.40 13.03 2.55
CA GLU A 144 -14.55 14.18 2.75
C GLU A 144 -13.14 13.70 3.12
N GLN A 145 -12.12 14.41 2.65
CA GLN A 145 -10.74 14.09 3.03
C GLN A 145 -10.50 14.54 4.49
N PRO A 146 -9.73 13.77 5.27
CA PRO A 146 -9.27 14.21 6.59
C PRO A 146 -8.55 15.57 6.49
N LYS A 147 -8.63 16.38 7.55
CA LYS A 147 -8.08 17.74 7.53
C LYS A 147 -6.56 17.76 7.58
N ASN A 148 -5.97 16.80 8.29
CA ASN A 148 -4.55 16.66 8.49
C ASN A 148 -4.14 15.17 8.54
N VAL A 149 -2.84 14.92 8.51
CA VAL A 149 -2.28 13.57 8.60
C VAL A 149 -2.57 12.89 9.96
N GLU A 150 -2.83 13.67 11.01
CA GLU A 150 -3.21 13.16 12.33
C GLU A 150 -4.55 12.43 12.30
N GLU A 151 -5.59 13.10 11.78
CA GLU A 151 -6.93 12.54 11.63
C GLU A 151 -6.89 11.32 10.73
N GLU A 152 -6.15 11.38 9.62
CA GLU A 152 -5.97 10.25 8.72
C GLU A 152 -5.32 9.05 9.41
N ALA A 153 -4.27 9.26 10.20
CA ALA A 153 -3.59 8.21 10.95
C ALA A 153 -4.46 7.63 12.08
N LYS A 154 -5.22 8.47 12.82
CA LYS A 154 -6.18 8.01 13.83
C LYS A 154 -7.24 7.10 13.23
N ILE A 155 -7.82 7.50 12.10
CA ILE A 155 -8.81 6.68 11.39
C ILE A 155 -8.16 5.37 10.96
N ALA A 156 -6.97 5.43 10.36
CA ALA A 156 -6.28 4.26 9.85
C ALA A 156 -5.88 3.25 10.94
N ILE A 157 -5.34 3.69 12.09
CA ILE A 157 -4.94 2.74 13.15
C ILE A 157 -6.14 2.12 13.88
N ALA A 158 -7.30 2.80 13.89
CA ALA A 158 -8.50 2.33 14.58
C ALA A 158 -9.03 0.99 14.04
N GLY A 159 -8.91 0.74 12.73
CA GLY A 159 -9.33 -0.52 12.12
C GLY A 159 -8.51 -1.71 12.61
N PRO A 160 -7.17 -1.71 12.42
CA PRO A 160 -6.28 -2.71 12.97
C PRO A 160 -6.43 -2.92 14.47
N LEU A 161 -6.59 -1.86 15.28
CA LEU A 161 -6.80 -1.99 16.72
C LEU A 161 -8.09 -2.74 17.05
N PHE A 162 -9.21 -2.34 16.46
CA PHE A 162 -10.50 -2.95 16.75
C PHE A 162 -10.61 -4.36 16.18
N GLY A 163 -10.09 -4.59 14.97
CA GLY A 163 -9.98 -5.92 14.39
C GLY A 163 -9.09 -6.85 15.22
N SER A 164 -7.97 -6.36 15.76
CA SER A 164 -7.07 -7.16 16.59
C SER A 164 -7.72 -7.53 17.93
N PHE A 165 -8.47 -6.60 18.52
CA PHE A 165 -9.26 -6.87 19.72
C PHE A 165 -10.22 -8.06 19.51
N ILE A 166 -10.95 -8.09 18.41
CA ILE A 166 -11.83 -9.24 18.09
C ILE A 166 -11.02 -10.52 17.85
N ALA A 167 -9.89 -10.45 17.16
CA ALA A 167 -9.02 -11.61 16.94
C ALA A 167 -8.50 -12.21 18.27
N PHE A 168 -8.19 -11.36 19.27
CA PHE A 168 -7.79 -11.82 20.60
C PHE A 168 -8.95 -12.35 21.44
N ILE A 169 -10.18 -11.86 21.24
CA ILE A 169 -11.37 -12.51 21.82
C ILE A 169 -11.49 -13.95 21.32
N CYS A 170 -11.33 -14.18 20.02
CA CYS A 170 -11.32 -15.53 19.45
C CYS A 170 -10.20 -16.40 20.08
N LEU A 171 -9.00 -15.82 20.24
CA LEU A 171 -7.89 -16.53 20.91
C LEU A 171 -8.23 -16.88 22.35
N GLY A 172 -8.78 -15.93 23.11
CA GLY A 172 -9.16 -16.12 24.51
C GLY A 172 -10.17 -17.25 24.67
N PHE A 173 -11.19 -17.30 23.80
CA PHE A 173 -12.14 -18.41 23.81
C PHE A 173 -11.48 -19.73 23.41
N TYR A 174 -10.62 -19.76 22.39
CA TYR A 174 -9.85 -20.96 22.05
C TYR A 174 -9.04 -21.49 23.24
N LEU A 175 -8.38 -20.62 24.01
CA LEU A 175 -7.57 -21.06 25.14
C LEU A 175 -8.38 -21.84 26.18
N VAL A 176 -9.68 -21.56 26.30
CA VAL A 176 -10.63 -22.23 27.19
C VAL A 176 -11.28 -23.46 26.53
N THR A 177 -11.80 -23.32 25.32
CA THR A 177 -12.60 -24.36 24.65
C THR A 177 -11.77 -25.38 23.89
N LYS A 178 -10.54 -25.03 23.51
CA LYS A 178 -9.68 -25.78 22.59
C LYS A 178 -10.32 -26.05 21.23
N ASP A 179 -11.22 -25.18 20.80
CA ASP A 179 -11.88 -25.28 19.50
C ASP A 179 -10.99 -24.68 18.39
N ASP A 180 -10.43 -25.54 17.54
CA ASP A 180 -9.56 -25.15 16.43
C ASP A 180 -10.22 -24.16 15.45
N PHE A 181 -11.55 -24.13 15.38
CA PHE A 181 -12.27 -23.12 14.61
C PHE A 181 -11.97 -21.70 15.10
N LEU A 182 -11.95 -21.49 16.42
CA LEU A 182 -11.65 -20.20 17.03
C LEU A 182 -10.17 -19.84 16.89
N LEU A 183 -9.29 -20.84 16.92
CA LEU A 183 -7.86 -20.65 16.64
C LEU A 183 -7.66 -20.16 15.20
N ALA A 184 -8.32 -20.80 14.23
CA ALA A 184 -8.26 -20.42 12.82
C ALA A 184 -8.80 -18.99 12.58
N LEU A 185 -9.90 -18.61 13.24
CA LEU A 185 -10.43 -17.25 13.18
C LEU A 185 -9.47 -16.24 13.81
N SER A 186 -8.88 -16.57 14.97
CA SER A 186 -7.90 -15.70 15.61
C SER A 186 -6.67 -15.49 14.71
N TYR A 187 -6.15 -16.55 14.13
CA TYR A 187 -5.04 -16.48 13.17
C TYR A 187 -5.39 -15.60 11.97
N ALA A 188 -6.55 -15.83 11.35
CA ALA A 188 -7.02 -15.05 10.20
C ALA A 188 -7.21 -13.57 10.55
N GLY A 189 -7.80 -13.29 11.71
CA GLY A 189 -7.98 -11.92 12.22
C GLY A 189 -6.63 -11.24 12.44
N CYS A 190 -5.70 -11.89 13.14
CA CYS A 190 -4.37 -11.34 13.36
C CYS A 190 -3.64 -11.07 12.04
N PHE A 191 -3.74 -12.00 11.09
CA PHE A 191 -3.13 -11.88 9.78
C PHE A 191 -3.69 -10.70 8.98
N ILE A 192 -5.01 -10.52 8.93
CA ILE A 192 -5.65 -9.39 8.23
C ILE A 192 -5.17 -8.06 8.81
N ASN A 193 -5.18 -7.93 10.14
CA ASN A 193 -4.76 -6.68 10.78
C ASN A 193 -3.26 -6.42 10.55
N LEU A 194 -2.41 -7.45 10.65
CA LEU A 194 -0.98 -7.31 10.40
C LEU A 194 -0.70 -6.94 8.93
N PHE A 195 -1.44 -7.55 8.00
CA PHE A 195 -1.36 -7.25 6.58
C PHE A 195 -1.75 -5.80 6.29
N ASN A 196 -2.84 -5.31 6.88
CA ASN A 196 -3.25 -3.91 6.73
C ASN A 196 -2.27 -2.93 7.38
N LEU A 197 -1.42 -3.38 8.31
CA LEU A 197 -0.34 -2.58 8.88
C LEU A 197 0.91 -2.50 7.99
N ILE A 198 0.98 -3.15 6.82
CA ILE A 198 2.13 -2.94 5.91
C ILE A 198 2.22 -1.45 5.53
N PRO A 199 3.40 -0.80 5.62
CA PRO A 199 3.53 0.64 5.43
C PRO A 199 3.52 1.02 3.94
N ILE A 200 2.44 0.73 3.23
CA ILE A 200 2.25 1.06 1.82
C ILE A 200 0.81 1.50 1.56
N TYR A 201 0.62 2.62 0.87
CA TYR A 201 -0.71 3.02 0.41
C TYR A 201 -1.25 2.01 -0.62
N PRO A 202 -2.54 1.62 -0.63
CA PRO A 202 -3.67 2.16 0.13
C PRO A 202 -3.95 1.53 1.50
N LEU A 203 -3.08 0.65 2.00
CA LEU A 203 -3.27 -0.02 3.29
C LEU A 203 -3.18 0.98 4.45
N ASP A 204 -3.78 0.61 5.58
CA ASP A 204 -3.85 1.45 6.77
C ASP A 204 -2.48 1.83 7.32
N GLY A 205 -1.54 0.88 7.29
CA GLY A 205 -0.16 1.09 7.68
C GLY A 205 0.52 2.17 6.84
N GLY A 206 0.15 2.34 5.57
CA GLY A 206 0.63 3.44 4.74
C GLY A 206 0.15 4.81 5.23
N ARG A 207 -1.08 4.90 5.71
CA ARG A 207 -1.66 6.12 6.27
C ARG A 207 -1.05 6.45 7.63
N VAL A 208 -0.94 5.48 8.52
CA VAL A 208 -0.27 5.64 9.83
C VAL A 208 1.21 5.98 9.66
N ALA A 209 1.91 5.30 8.75
CA ALA A 209 3.30 5.59 8.42
C ALA A 209 3.50 7.04 7.96
N SER A 210 2.50 7.66 7.32
CA SER A 210 2.60 9.06 6.89
C SER A 210 2.65 10.04 8.06
N ALA A 211 2.00 9.73 9.19
CA ALA A 211 2.08 10.50 10.42
C ALA A 211 3.42 10.27 11.14
N ILE A 212 3.90 9.02 11.20
CA ILE A 212 5.19 8.71 11.85
C ILE A 212 6.36 9.30 11.04
N SER A 213 6.57 8.77 9.85
CA SER A 213 7.62 9.19 8.92
C SER A 213 7.31 8.65 7.53
N PRO A 214 7.19 9.51 6.50
CA PRO A 214 6.97 9.08 5.12
C PRO A 214 8.06 8.14 4.58
N PHE A 215 9.24 8.12 5.22
CA PHE A 215 10.33 7.22 4.86
C PHE A 215 9.97 5.74 5.03
N LEU A 216 9.04 5.42 5.95
CA LEU A 216 8.59 4.04 6.18
C LEU A 216 7.96 3.40 4.93
N TRP A 217 7.48 4.19 3.96
CA TRP A 217 6.98 3.66 2.70
C TRP A 217 8.05 2.96 1.86
N PHE A 218 9.31 3.38 1.98
CA PHE A 218 10.43 2.70 1.32
C PHE A 218 10.66 1.30 1.88
N LEU A 219 10.20 1.01 3.10
CA LEU A 219 10.18 -0.34 3.67
C LEU A 219 8.96 -1.14 3.18
N GLY A 220 7.81 -0.49 2.99
CA GLY A 220 6.58 -1.15 2.52
C GLY A 220 6.69 -1.71 1.10
N ILE A 221 7.36 -1.00 0.20
CA ILE A 221 7.57 -1.44 -1.20
C ILE A 221 8.27 -2.81 -1.30
N PRO A 222 9.48 -3.02 -0.72
CA PRO A 222 10.15 -4.32 -0.79
C PRO A 222 9.36 -5.41 -0.09
N ILE A 223 8.69 -5.12 1.04
CA ILE A 223 7.79 -6.08 1.71
C ILE A 223 6.67 -6.53 0.76
N ALA A 224 6.01 -5.58 0.09
CA ALA A 224 4.94 -5.88 -0.86
C ALA A 224 5.47 -6.69 -2.06
N ILE A 225 6.66 -6.38 -2.58
CA ILE A 225 7.30 -7.14 -3.65
C ILE A 225 7.56 -8.59 -3.23
N ILE A 226 8.17 -8.80 -2.05
CA ILE A 226 8.42 -10.14 -1.52
C ILE A 226 7.10 -10.90 -1.36
N ALA A 227 6.08 -10.27 -0.80
CA ALA A 227 4.76 -10.89 -0.63
C ALA A 227 4.12 -11.30 -1.96
N ILE A 228 4.30 -10.52 -3.04
CA ILE A 228 3.87 -10.90 -4.39
C ILE A 228 4.59 -12.15 -4.88
N PHE A 229 5.91 -12.26 -4.67
CA PHE A 229 6.68 -13.44 -5.09
C PHE A 229 6.31 -14.70 -4.31
N VAL A 230 6.00 -14.57 -3.01
CA VAL A 230 5.64 -15.71 -2.16
C VAL A 230 4.22 -16.21 -2.42
N SER A 231 3.26 -15.30 -2.60
CA SER A 231 1.82 -15.66 -2.63
C SER A 231 1.16 -15.55 -4.01
N PHE A 232 1.79 -14.89 -4.97
CA PHE A 232 1.22 -14.49 -6.27
C PHE A 232 -0.27 -14.10 -6.19
N ASN A 233 -0.59 -13.10 -5.36
CA ASN A 233 -1.94 -12.57 -5.25
C ASN A 233 -2.11 -11.31 -6.13
N PRO A 234 -3.07 -11.30 -7.07
CA PRO A 234 -3.34 -10.13 -7.93
C PRO A 234 -3.73 -8.85 -7.15
N VAL A 235 -4.30 -8.98 -5.95
CA VAL A 235 -4.61 -7.84 -5.08
C VAL A 235 -3.34 -7.16 -4.60
N MET A 236 -2.27 -7.92 -4.34
CA MET A 236 -0.98 -7.35 -3.95
C MET A 236 -0.33 -6.55 -5.07
N LEU A 237 -0.52 -6.98 -6.32
CA LEU A 237 -0.09 -6.21 -7.47
C LEU A 237 -0.83 -4.87 -7.58
N LEU A 238 -2.15 -4.88 -7.34
CA LEU A 238 -2.97 -3.67 -7.33
C LEU A 238 -2.53 -2.71 -6.21
N ILE A 239 -2.32 -3.22 -4.99
CA ILE A 239 -1.81 -2.45 -3.84
C ILE A 239 -0.47 -1.80 -4.19
N LEU A 240 0.48 -2.57 -4.73
CA LEU A 240 1.79 -2.04 -5.13
C LEU A 240 1.67 -0.94 -6.19
N LEU A 241 0.83 -1.15 -7.22
CA LEU A 241 0.61 -0.16 -8.28
C LEU A 241 0.04 1.15 -7.72
N LEU A 242 -0.99 1.05 -6.87
CA LEU A 242 -1.61 2.21 -6.21
C LEU A 242 -0.61 2.92 -5.28
N GLY A 243 0.22 2.17 -4.55
CA GLY A 243 1.28 2.71 -3.70
C GLY A 243 2.33 3.50 -4.47
N ILE A 244 2.77 2.99 -5.63
CA ILE A 244 3.72 3.69 -6.52
C ILE A 244 3.11 4.99 -7.06
N ILE A 245 1.87 4.94 -7.54
CA ILE A 245 1.16 6.13 -8.06
C ILE A 245 1.07 7.20 -6.96
N GLN A 246 0.73 6.80 -5.73
CA GLN A 246 0.62 7.73 -4.60
C GLN A 246 1.97 8.35 -4.22
N LEU A 247 3.05 7.56 -4.21
CA LEU A 247 4.40 8.06 -3.93
C LEU A 247 4.82 9.14 -4.93
N VAL A 248 4.51 8.95 -6.21
CA VAL A 248 4.79 9.94 -7.28
C VAL A 248 3.95 11.20 -7.09
N ASN A 249 2.64 11.05 -6.80
CA ASN A 249 1.73 12.17 -6.64
C ASN A 249 2.02 13.01 -5.39
N ARG A 250 2.50 12.39 -4.31
CA ARG A 250 2.84 13.09 -3.06
C ARG A 250 3.91 14.16 -3.26
N LYS A 251 4.92 13.88 -4.09
CA LYS A 251 5.99 14.84 -4.39
C LYS A 251 5.48 16.11 -5.08
N LYS A 252 4.29 16.06 -5.69
CA LYS A 252 3.66 17.17 -6.43
C LYS A 252 2.73 18.04 -5.56
N ASN A 253 2.20 17.50 -4.46
CA ASN A 253 1.15 18.13 -3.63
C ASN A 253 1.62 18.48 -2.20
N ASN A 254 2.89 18.82 -1.99
CA ASN A 254 3.42 19.18 -0.67
C ASN A 254 2.87 20.54 -0.18
N SER A 255 1.67 20.55 0.39
CA SER A 255 1.30 21.56 1.38
C SER A 255 1.93 21.15 2.72
N ASN A 256 3.00 21.85 3.13
CA ASN A 256 3.70 21.55 4.39
C ASN A 256 2.77 21.52 5.61
N LEU A 257 1.65 22.27 5.56
CA LEU A 257 0.65 22.35 6.62
C LEU A 257 -0.13 21.04 6.86
N TYR A 258 -0.29 20.16 5.87
CA TYR A 258 -1.04 18.90 6.06
C TYR A 258 -0.27 17.87 6.90
N TYR A 259 1.06 17.92 6.84
CA TYR A 259 1.98 16.99 7.51
C TYR A 259 2.59 17.57 8.79
N ASP A 260 2.08 18.71 9.24
CA ASP A 260 2.52 19.35 10.47
C ASP A 260 1.94 18.57 11.66
N LEU A 261 2.83 17.96 12.43
CA LEU A 261 2.51 17.12 13.59
C LEU A 261 3.57 17.38 14.64
N GLU A 262 3.12 17.51 15.88
CA GLU A 262 4.01 17.67 17.01
C GLU A 262 4.86 16.40 17.21
N PRO A 263 6.14 16.52 17.61
CA PRO A 263 7.02 15.36 17.78
C PRO A 263 6.45 14.30 18.73
N TYR A 264 5.71 14.70 19.77
CA TYR A 264 5.10 13.77 20.72
C TYR A 264 4.03 12.89 20.05
N GLU A 265 3.24 13.44 19.12
CA GLU A 265 2.17 12.72 18.41
C GLU A 265 2.77 11.64 17.51
N ARG A 266 3.88 11.97 16.83
CA ARG A 266 4.63 11.01 16.00
C ARG A 266 5.13 9.83 16.82
N VAL A 267 5.60 10.08 18.05
CA VAL A 267 6.05 9.03 18.98
C VAL A 267 4.88 8.17 19.42
N VAL A 268 3.73 8.76 19.75
CA VAL A 268 2.52 8.01 20.12
C VAL A 268 2.10 7.07 18.99
N PHE A 269 1.98 7.58 17.75
CA PHE A 269 1.66 6.74 16.59
C PHE A 269 2.71 5.65 16.37
N ALA A 270 3.99 5.94 16.55
CA ALA A 270 5.04 4.95 16.40
C ALA A 270 4.90 3.81 17.44
N ILE A 271 4.65 4.15 18.70
CA ILE A 271 4.46 3.17 19.77
C ILE A 271 3.24 2.29 19.49
N GLU A 272 2.10 2.90 19.13
CA GLU A 272 0.87 2.16 18.80
C GLU A 272 1.08 1.24 17.58
N TYR A 273 1.67 1.77 16.52
CA TYR A 273 1.88 1.06 15.27
C TYR A 273 2.86 -0.11 15.40
N PHE A 274 4.07 0.14 15.91
CA PHE A 274 5.07 -0.91 16.08
C PHE A 274 4.73 -1.87 17.20
N GLY A 275 4.09 -1.38 18.28
CA GLY A 275 3.58 -2.23 19.35
C GLY A 275 2.52 -3.22 18.85
N LEU A 276 1.58 -2.75 18.03
CA LEU A 276 0.56 -3.61 17.43
C LEU A 276 1.15 -4.62 16.44
N ILE A 277 2.09 -4.21 15.58
CA ILE A 277 2.81 -5.11 14.67
C ILE A 277 3.52 -6.21 15.46
N LEU A 278 4.25 -5.85 16.52
CA LEU A 278 4.98 -6.80 17.35
C LEU A 278 4.02 -7.80 18.01
N LEU A 279 2.95 -7.30 18.63
CA LEU A 279 1.96 -8.11 19.32
C LEU A 279 1.29 -9.11 18.37
N LEU A 280 0.85 -8.65 17.20
CA LEU A 280 0.24 -9.49 16.18
C LEU A 280 1.23 -10.52 15.62
N GLY A 281 2.47 -10.11 15.33
CA GLY A 281 3.52 -11.00 14.84
C GLY A 281 3.86 -12.11 15.83
N MET A 282 4.00 -11.76 17.13
CA MET A 282 4.20 -12.74 18.19
C MET A 282 3.02 -13.70 18.32
N THR A 283 1.78 -13.20 18.23
CA THR A 283 0.57 -14.02 18.33
C THR A 283 0.48 -15.01 17.16
N ILE A 284 0.72 -14.56 15.93
CA ILE A 284 0.76 -15.44 14.74
C ILE A 284 1.83 -16.51 14.91
N SER A 285 3.05 -16.13 15.34
CA SER A 285 4.12 -17.08 15.59
C SER A 285 3.82 -18.06 16.71
N PHE A 286 3.02 -17.67 17.71
CA PHE A 286 2.56 -18.56 18.77
C PHE A 286 1.54 -19.57 18.25
N ILE A 287 0.57 -19.13 17.44
CA ILE A 287 -0.47 -20.01 16.87
C ILE A 287 0.11 -20.99 15.84
N SER A 288 1.19 -20.63 15.14
CA SER A 288 1.81 -21.48 14.10
C SER A 288 2.77 -22.56 14.61
N LYS A 289 2.97 -22.66 15.93
CA LYS A 289 3.78 -23.71 16.56
C LYS A 289 2.90 -24.90 16.93
#